data_AF-H6Q8B4-F1
#
_entry.id   AF-H6Q8B4-F1
#
_cell.length_a   1.000
_cell.length_b   1.000
_cell.length_c   1.000
_cell.angle_alpha   90.00
_cell.angle_beta   90.00
_cell.angle_gamma   90.00
#
_symmetry.space_group_name_H-M   'P 1'
#
loop_
_entity.id
_entity.type
_entity.pdbx_description
1 polymer ?
#
loop_
_entity_poly.entity_id
_entity_poly.type
_entity_poly.pdbx_seq_one_letter_code
_entity_poly.pdbx_strand_id
1 'polypeptide(L)'
;MIVVPPAIVVVPLASKEQVYQTISYVASKVRQTGAPVRHVHSDGPLYLESRSLRDVVERVDVYIASAVGDFANVLPAQEELKEGFIEKRGFVHVVQGVAVLFKYRVGGEPRLEEVVIYTVGAPYRDFKFNL
;
A
#
# COMPACT_ATOMS: atom_id res chain seq x y z
N MET A 1 11.15 -8.87 20.58
CA MET A 1 10.30 -7.89 19.87
C MET A 1 10.64 -7.99 18.40
N ILE A 2 9.75 -8.52 17.55
CA ILE A 2 10.02 -8.60 16.11
C ILE A 2 9.70 -7.23 15.54
N VAL A 3 10.72 -6.41 15.32
CA VAL A 3 10.59 -5.13 14.61
C VAL A 3 10.79 -5.43 13.13
N VAL A 4 9.71 -5.76 12.43
CA VAL A 4 9.73 -5.98 10.98
C VAL A 4 9.95 -4.61 10.31
N PRO A 5 10.87 -4.49 9.33
CA PRO A 5 11.00 -3.25 8.57
C PRO A 5 9.68 -2.90 7.88
N PRO A 6 9.36 -1.60 7.71
CA PRO A 6 8.22 -1.17 6.90
C PRO A 6 8.39 -1.76 5.50
N ALA A 7 7.37 -2.48 5.04
CA ALA A 7 7.46 -3.24 3.79
C ALA A 7 6.83 -2.40 2.68
N ILE A 8 7.67 -1.88 1.78
CA ILE A 8 7.23 -1.24 0.54
C ILE A 8 7.68 -2.11 -0.62
N VAL A 9 6.72 -2.59 -1.41
CA VAL A 9 6.95 -3.45 -2.58
C VAL A 9 6.46 -2.73 -3.81
N VAL A 10 7.32 -2.57 -4.82
CA VAL A 10 6.91 -2.08 -6.15
C VAL A 10 6.86 -3.25 -7.11
N VAL A 11 5.68 -3.48 -7.69
CA VAL A 11 5.37 -4.59 -8.58
C VAL A 11 5.14 -4.03 -10.00
N PRO A 12 6.13 -4.16 -10.90
CA PRO A 12 5.92 -3.81 -12.29
C PRO A 12 5.08 -4.88 -12.99
N LEU A 13 4.03 -4.44 -13.68
CA LEU A 13 3.15 -5.27 -14.51
C LEU A 13 3.19 -4.77 -15.95
N ALA A 14 2.90 -5.67 -16.90
CA ALA A 14 3.08 -5.37 -18.32
C ALA A 14 2.08 -4.35 -18.85
N SER A 15 0.89 -4.26 -18.26
CA SER A 15 -0.16 -3.33 -18.71
C SER A 15 -1.08 -2.89 -17.57
N LYS A 16 -1.88 -1.86 -17.85
CA LYS A 16 -2.90 -1.33 -16.94
C LYS A 16 -4.00 -2.36 -16.65
N GLU A 17 -4.37 -3.18 -17.63
CA GLU A 17 -5.34 -4.26 -17.47
C GLU A 17 -4.84 -5.30 -16.47
N GLN A 18 -3.55 -5.63 -16.51
CA GLN A 18 -2.95 -6.52 -15.51
C GLN A 18 -2.99 -5.91 -14.12
N VAL A 19 -2.68 -4.62 -13.98
CA VAL A 19 -2.84 -3.91 -12.69
C VAL A 19 -4.27 -4.06 -12.19
N TYR A 20 -5.27 -3.83 -13.04
CA TYR A 20 -6.68 -3.93 -12.65
C TYR A 20 -7.08 -5.34 -12.21
N GLN A 21 -6.64 -6.36 -12.95
CA GLN A 21 -6.90 -7.76 -12.62
C GLN A 21 -6.24 -8.16 -11.30
N THR A 22 -4.97 -7.80 -11.10
CA THR A 22 -4.24 -8.09 -9.86
C THR A 22 -4.87 -7.41 -8.66
N ILE A 23 -5.22 -6.11 -8.77
CA ILE A 23 -5.87 -5.37 -7.67
C ILE A 23 -7.24 -5.94 -7.35
N SER A 24 -8.02 -6.33 -8.37
CA SER A 24 -9.32 -6.97 -8.17
C SER A 24 -9.18 -8.32 -7.45
N TYR A 25 -8.17 -9.11 -7.82
CA TYR A 25 -7.84 -10.35 -7.13
C TYR A 25 -7.44 -10.10 -5.67
N VAL A 26 -6.52 -9.18 -5.41
CA VAL A 26 -6.07 -8.82 -4.06
C VAL A 26 -7.25 -8.41 -3.18
N ALA A 27 -8.10 -7.50 -3.67
CA ALA A 27 -9.27 -7.07 -2.92
C ALA A 27 -10.27 -8.21 -2.66
N SER A 28 -10.44 -9.14 -3.60
CA SER A 28 -11.30 -10.31 -3.39
C SER A 28 -10.79 -11.19 -2.25
N LYS A 29 -9.46 -11.34 -2.11
CA LYS A 29 -8.83 -12.07 -1.02
C LYS A 29 -8.92 -11.32 0.31
N VAL A 30 -8.68 -10.02 0.30
CA VAL A 30 -8.83 -9.18 1.50
C VAL A 30 -10.26 -9.25 2.03
N ARG A 31 -11.29 -9.23 1.19
CA ARG A 31 -12.68 -9.36 1.66
C ARG A 31 -12.96 -10.64 2.42
N GLN A 32 -12.32 -11.75 2.04
CA GLN A 32 -12.48 -13.03 2.74
C GLN A 32 -11.93 -12.97 4.17
N THR A 33 -11.06 -12.00 4.49
CA THR A 33 -10.53 -11.80 5.84
C THR A 33 -11.47 -11.02 6.77
N GLY A 34 -12.52 -10.39 6.24
CA GLY A 34 -13.42 -9.53 7.00
C GLY A 34 -12.85 -8.15 7.36
N ALA A 35 -11.61 -7.84 6.97
CA ALA A 35 -11.02 -6.52 7.20
C ALA A 35 -11.73 -5.45 6.34
N PRO A 36 -11.98 -4.24 6.88
CA PRO A 36 -12.56 -3.13 6.13
C PRO A 36 -11.64 -2.73 4.97
N VAL A 37 -12.24 -2.50 3.80
CA VAL A 37 -11.55 -2.05 2.59
C VAL A 37 -12.07 -0.69 2.20
N ARG A 38 -11.15 0.26 2.04
CA ARG A 38 -11.46 1.62 1.55
C ARG A 38 -10.75 1.86 0.22
N HIS A 39 -11.40 2.59 -0.67
CA HIS A 39 -10.82 3.04 -1.94
C HIS A 39 -10.72 4.57 -1.94
N VAL A 40 -9.58 5.09 -2.39
CA VAL A 40 -9.28 6.51 -2.52
C VAL A 40 -8.68 6.74 -3.90
N HIS A 41 -9.15 7.77 -4.60
CA HIS A 41 -8.53 8.24 -5.82
C HIS A 41 -7.79 9.56 -5.59
N SER A 42 -6.61 9.72 -6.19
CA SER A 42 -5.86 10.97 -6.27
C SER A 42 -5.59 11.29 -7.73
N ASP A 43 -5.98 12.50 -8.17
CA ASP A 43 -5.70 12.99 -9.51
C ASP A 43 -4.20 13.32 -9.72
N GLY A 44 -3.47 13.60 -8.64
CA GLY A 44 -2.04 13.93 -8.65
C GLY A 44 -1.17 12.93 -7.88
N PRO A 45 0.17 13.09 -7.95
CA PRO A 45 1.11 12.24 -7.23
C PRO A 45 0.84 12.21 -5.73
N LEU A 46 1.16 11.08 -5.10
CA LEU A 46 0.89 10.81 -3.68
C LEU A 46 2.15 10.30 -2.98
N TYR A 47 2.41 10.79 -1.79
CA TYR A 47 3.35 10.15 -0.86
C TYR A 47 2.56 9.25 0.09
N LEU A 48 2.85 7.96 0.05
CA LEU A 48 2.32 6.99 0.99
C LEU A 48 3.40 6.60 1.98
N GLU A 49 3.02 6.67 3.25
CA GLU A 49 3.85 6.21 4.35
C GLU A 49 3.54 4.73 4.66
N SER A 50 4.58 3.99 5.01
CA SER A 50 4.52 2.69 5.67
C SER A 50 5.26 2.81 6.99
N ARG A 51 4.58 2.55 8.11
CA ARG A 51 5.18 2.58 9.44
C ARG A 51 5.14 1.21 10.11
N SER A 52 6.18 0.94 10.89
CA SER A 52 6.24 -0.16 11.84
C SER A 52 6.54 0.43 13.22
N LEU A 53 5.59 0.28 14.15
CA LEU A 53 5.70 0.76 15.52
C LEU A 53 5.03 -0.23 16.47
N ARG A 54 5.80 -0.82 17.38
CA ARG A 54 5.35 -1.67 18.50
C ARG A 54 4.33 -2.76 18.11
N ASP A 55 3.05 -2.40 18.04
CA ASP A 55 1.91 -3.27 17.80
C ASP A 55 1.23 -3.04 16.43
N VAL A 56 1.71 -2.07 15.65
CA VAL A 56 1.20 -1.71 14.32
C VAL A 56 2.30 -1.95 13.29
N VAL A 57 1.96 -2.70 12.23
CA VAL A 57 2.85 -2.95 11.10
C VAL A 57 2.09 -2.63 9.83
N GLU A 58 2.68 -1.80 8.98
CA GLU A 58 2.10 -1.43 7.70
C GLU A 58 2.93 -1.97 6.54
N ARG A 59 2.24 -2.36 5.48
CA ARG A 59 2.83 -2.78 4.20
C ARG A 59 2.17 -2.02 3.07
N VAL A 60 2.95 -1.51 2.12
CA VAL A 60 2.45 -0.85 0.92
C VAL A 60 2.92 -1.63 -0.30
N ASP A 61 1.97 -2.15 -1.07
CA ASP A 61 2.23 -2.77 -2.37
C ASP A 61 1.82 -1.78 -3.46
N VAL A 62 2.75 -1.40 -4.34
CA VAL A 62 2.51 -0.47 -5.45
C VAL A 62 2.61 -1.21 -6.77
N TYR A 63 1.52 -1.21 -7.52
CA TYR A 63 1.40 -1.85 -8.82
C TYR A 63 1.47 -0.78 -9.90
N ILE A 64 2.47 -0.91 -10.77
CA ILE A 64 2.73 0.03 -11.86
C ILE A 64 2.66 -0.70 -13.20
N ALA A 65 1.96 -0.12 -14.17
CA ALA A 65 1.97 -0.59 -15.54
C ALA A 65 3.21 -0.02 -16.27
N SER A 66 4.28 -0.81 -16.36
CA SER A 66 5.59 -0.35 -16.84
C SER A 66 5.58 0.12 -18.29
N ALA A 67 4.72 -0.45 -19.14
CA ALA A 67 4.62 -0.11 -20.56
C ALA A 67 3.98 1.26 -20.84
N VAL A 68 3.30 1.88 -19.86
CA VAL A 68 2.51 3.12 -20.05
C VAL A 68 3.03 4.31 -19.25
N GLY A 69 4.25 4.21 -18.72
CA GLY A 69 4.91 5.30 -18.01
C GLY A 69 4.44 5.49 -16.56
N ASP A 70 3.77 4.50 -15.96
CA ASP A 70 3.55 4.49 -14.52
C ASP A 70 4.88 4.52 -13.78
N PHE A 71 4.91 5.25 -12.66
CA PHE A 71 6.13 5.44 -11.90
C PHE A 71 5.85 5.55 -10.41
N ALA A 72 6.69 4.88 -9.63
CA ALA A 72 6.77 5.04 -8.20
C ALA A 72 8.23 4.98 -7.75
N ASN A 73 8.57 5.78 -6.74
CA ASN A 73 9.91 5.80 -6.16
C ASN A 73 9.84 5.55 -4.66
N VAL A 74 10.66 4.63 -4.16
CA VAL A 74 10.77 4.35 -2.72
C VAL A 74 11.86 5.24 -2.14
N LEU A 75 11.51 6.01 -1.10
CA LEU A 75 12.49 6.82 -0.38
C LEU A 75 13.25 5.96 0.64
N PRO A 76 14.49 6.36 1.02
CA PRO A 76 15.23 5.71 2.08
C PRO A 76 14.39 5.64 3.37
N ALA A 77 14.41 4.47 4.03
CA ALA A 77 13.75 4.29 5.30
C ALA A 77 14.36 5.20 6.37
N GLN A 78 13.52 5.68 7.28
CA GLN A 78 13.88 6.50 8.42
C GLN A 78 13.56 5.76 9.70
N GLU A 79 14.39 5.94 10.72
CA GLU A 79 14.16 5.42 12.06
C GLU A 79 14.11 6.59 13.05
N GLU A 80 13.12 6.60 13.93
CA GLU A 80 12.93 7.64 14.95
C GLU A 80 12.66 6.98 16.30
N LEU A 81 13.26 7.49 17.38
CA LEU A 81 12.96 7.04 18.73
C LEU A 81 11.73 7.79 19.25
N LYS A 82 10.62 7.07 19.49
CA LYS A 82 9.40 7.63 20.09
C LYS A 82 8.99 6.81 21.30
N GLU A 83 8.81 7.50 22.43
CA GLU A 83 8.28 6.92 23.68
C GLU A 83 9.00 5.62 24.12
N GLY A 84 10.32 5.53 23.87
CA GLY A 84 11.12 4.35 24.21
C GLY A 84 11.08 3.22 23.19
N PHE A 85 10.41 3.40 22.05
CA PHE A 85 10.37 2.45 20.93
C PHE A 85 11.03 3.05 19.67
N ILE A 86 11.59 2.19 18.82
CA ILE A 86 12.07 2.58 17.49
C ILE A 86 10.89 2.48 16.53
N GLU A 87 10.40 3.63 16.06
CA GLU A 87 9.48 3.72 14.93
C GLU A 87 10.30 3.66 13.64
N LYS A 88 9.93 2.76 12.73
CA LYS A 88 10.54 2.67 11.41
C LYS A 88 9.54 3.13 10.37
N ARG A 89 9.93 4.08 9.52
CA ARG A 89 9.08 4.70 8.50
C ARG A 89 9.70 4.52 7.13
N GLY A 90 8.91 4.12 6.15
CA GLY A 90 9.25 4.14 4.74
C GLY A 90 8.25 5.01 4.00
N PHE A 91 8.67 5.60 2.89
CA PHE A 91 7.77 6.37 2.03
C PHE A 91 7.88 5.88 0.59
N VAL A 92 6.75 5.85 -0.10
CA VAL A 92 6.70 5.69 -1.55
C VAL A 92 6.00 6.87 -2.18
N HIS A 93 6.69 7.50 -3.14
CA HIS A 93 6.13 8.51 -4.01
C HIS A 93 5.53 7.82 -5.22
N VAL A 94 4.21 7.77 -5.31
CA VAL A 94 3.46 7.21 -6.44
C VAL A 94 3.07 8.36 -7.35
N VAL A 95 3.63 8.42 -8.56
CA VAL A 95 3.27 9.42 -9.56
C VAL A 95 2.02 8.98 -10.31
N GLN A 96 1.99 7.70 -10.70
CA GLN A 96 0.86 7.09 -11.38
C GLN A 96 0.89 5.57 -11.14
N GLY A 97 -0.27 4.96 -10.89
CA GLY A 97 -0.40 3.54 -10.59
C GLY A 97 -1.47 3.26 -9.54
N VAL A 98 -1.43 2.05 -8.95
CA VAL A 98 -2.30 1.67 -7.83
C VAL A 98 -1.47 1.22 -6.65
N ALA A 99 -1.71 1.77 -5.47
CA ALA A 99 -1.06 1.34 -4.23
C ALA A 99 -2.07 0.72 -3.27
N VAL A 100 -1.68 -0.31 -2.56
CA VAL A 100 -2.48 -1.01 -1.54
C VAL A 100 -1.73 -0.94 -0.22
N LEU A 101 -2.29 -0.18 0.73
CA LEU A 101 -1.81 -0.11 2.10
C LEU A 101 -2.55 -1.15 2.93
N PHE A 102 -1.80 -2.09 3.51
CA PHE A 102 -2.27 -3.04 4.50
C PHE A 102 -1.84 -2.57 5.88
N LYS A 103 -2.78 -2.46 6.81
CA LYS A 103 -2.51 -2.14 8.21
C LYS A 103 -2.77 -3.36 9.07
N TYR A 104 -1.74 -3.86 9.73
CA TYR A 104 -1.81 -4.98 10.64
C TYR A 104 -1.70 -4.52 12.08
N ARG A 105 -2.46 -5.17 12.96
CA ARG A 105 -2.21 -5.13 14.40
C ARG A 105 -1.61 -6.45 14.81
N VAL A 106 -0.45 -6.37 15.45
CA VAL A 106 0.34 -7.52 15.90
C VAL A 106 0.48 -7.59 17.43
N GLY A 107 -0.01 -6.57 18.15
CA GLY A 107 -0.14 -6.61 19.61
C GLY A 107 -1.27 -7.54 20.03
N GLY A 108 -0.94 -8.75 20.49
CA GLY A 108 -1.90 -9.81 20.80
C GLY A 108 -2.02 -10.82 19.67
N GLU A 109 -3.25 -11.13 19.24
CA GLU A 109 -3.50 -11.99 18.07
C GLU A 109 -3.30 -11.20 16.77
N PRO A 110 -2.35 -11.57 15.90
CA PRO A 110 -2.09 -10.84 14.66
C PRO A 110 -3.30 -10.84 13.73
N ARG A 111 -3.71 -9.65 13.28
CA ARG A 111 -4.83 -9.48 12.35
C ARG A 111 -4.64 -8.31 11.40
N LEU A 112 -5.28 -8.42 10.23
CA LEU A 112 -5.39 -7.32 9.28
C LEU A 112 -6.52 -6.38 9.73
N GLU A 113 -6.20 -5.13 10.05
CA GLU A 113 -7.16 -4.16 10.59
C GLU A 113 -7.83 -3.29 9.52
N GLU A 114 -7.10 -2.93 8.48
CA GLU A 114 -7.61 -2.09 7.39
C GLU A 114 -6.80 -2.34 6.12
N VAL A 115 -7.48 -2.27 4.98
CA VAL A 115 -6.83 -2.14 3.68
C VAL A 115 -7.32 -0.87 2.98
N VAL A 116 -6.39 -0.04 2.52
CA VAL A 116 -6.70 1.14 1.73
C VAL A 116 -6.08 1.01 0.35
N ILE A 117 -6.90 1.14 -0.67
CA ILE A 117 -6.47 1.08 -2.06
C ILE A 117 -6.48 2.50 -2.61
N TYR A 118 -5.33 2.94 -3.11
CA TYR A 118 -5.11 4.25 -3.69
C TYR A 118 -4.93 4.10 -5.19
N THR A 119 -5.83 4.69 -5.98
CA THR A 119 -5.63 4.85 -7.42
C THR A 119 -5.05 6.23 -7.68
N VAL A 120 -3.93 6.31 -8.39
CA VAL A 120 -3.17 7.54 -8.56
C VAL A 120 -3.00 7.88 -10.03
N GLY A 121 -3.34 9.12 -10.39
CA GLY A 121 -3.21 9.68 -11.73
C GLY A 121 -4.43 9.45 -12.62
N ALA A 122 -4.56 10.30 -13.64
CA ALA A 122 -5.72 10.32 -14.54
C ALA A 122 -6.05 8.96 -15.18
N PRO A 123 -5.09 8.11 -15.59
CA PRO A 123 -5.42 6.81 -16.17
C PRO A 123 -6.19 5.89 -15.22
N TYR A 124 -6.08 6.07 -13.91
CA TYR A 124 -6.70 5.22 -12.90
C TYR A 124 -8.00 5.81 -12.32
N ARG A 125 -8.48 6.95 -12.84
CA ARG A 125 -9.68 7.66 -12.33
C ARG A 125 -10.95 6.83 -12.41
N ASP A 126 -11.15 6.14 -13.53
CA ASP A 126 -12.34 5.33 -13.77
C ASP A 126 -12.24 3.91 -13.18
N PHE A 127 -11.21 3.65 -12.36
CA PHE A 127 -11.07 2.37 -11.71
C PHE A 127 -12.22 2.18 -10.72
N LYS A 128 -13.14 1.28 -11.08
CA LYS A 128 -14.28 0.93 -10.23
C LYS A 128 -13.98 -0.34 -9.48
N PHE A 129 -14.03 -0.21 -8.16
CA PHE A 129 -14.13 -1.34 -7.28
C PHE A 129 -15.55 -1.87 -7.29
N ASN A 130 -15.76 -3.12 -7.69
CA ASN A 130 -16.98 -3.84 -7.31
C ASN A 130 -16.81 -4.27 -5.85
N LEU A 131 -16.82 -3.33 -4.90
CA LEU A 131 -16.73 -3.57 -3.43
C LEU A 131 -17.93 -4.37 -2.92
#